data_AF-A0A2G6KBV0-F1
#
_entry.id   AF-A0A2G6KBV0-F1
#
_cell.length_a   1.000
_cell.length_b   1.000
_cell.length_c   1.000
_cell.angle_alpha   90.00
_cell.angle_beta   90.00
_cell.angle_gamma   90.00
#
_symmetry.space_group_name_H-M   'P 1'
#
loop_
_entity.id
_entity.type
_entity.pdbx_description
1 polymer ?
#
loop_
_entity_poly.entity_id
_entity_poly.type
_entity_poly.pdbx_seq_one_letter_code
_entity_poly.pdbx_strand_id
1 'polypeptide(L)'
;MTGRDRGQAALEFAITLPMIALALLGVIQVAAVVADQLVVSVAAREGARAATVAASPTAAARSAVARTTDAEVTVAVDHGWITVMVTKTNPTDVPVIGYVIGEVTLVGSATMKQEPP
;
A
#
# COMPACT_ATOMS: atom_id res chain seq x y z
N MET A 1 12.28 31.77 -43.13
CA MET A 1 11.49 31.77 -41.88
C MET A 1 11.55 30.39 -41.23
N THR A 2 12.73 29.88 -40.81
CA THR A 2 12.85 28.42 -40.53
C THR A 2 13.73 28.01 -39.34
N GLY A 3 14.46 28.92 -38.71
CA GLY A 3 15.25 28.63 -37.49
C GLY A 3 14.55 29.05 -36.20
N ARG A 4 13.86 30.21 -36.23
CA ARG A 4 13.26 30.84 -35.05
C ARG A 4 12.00 30.10 -34.57
N ASP A 5 11.15 29.67 -35.49
CA ASP A 5 9.93 28.90 -35.18
C ASP A 5 10.25 27.49 -34.65
N ARG A 6 11.31 26.85 -35.16
CA ARG A 6 11.77 25.54 -34.65
C ARG A 6 12.38 25.65 -33.24
N GLY A 7 13.14 26.71 -32.97
CA GLY A 7 13.69 26.98 -31.64
C GLY A 7 12.60 27.31 -30.61
N GLN A 8 11.56 28.04 -31.03
CA GLN A 8 10.41 28.35 -30.18
C GLN A 8 9.60 27.10 -29.82
N ALA A 9 9.28 26.25 -30.80
CA ALA A 9 8.57 25.00 -30.54
C ALA A 9 9.34 24.05 -29.60
N ALA A 10 10.67 23.98 -29.74
CA ALA A 10 11.52 23.20 -28.83
C ALA A 10 11.51 23.76 -27.40
N LEU A 11 11.45 25.09 -27.24
CA LEU A 11 11.38 25.74 -25.93
C LEU A 11 10.02 25.53 -25.24
N GLU A 12 8.92 25.66 -25.99
CA GLU A 12 7.57 25.39 -25.47
C GLU A 12 7.44 23.93 -25.00
N PHE A 13 8.01 22.98 -25.75
CA PHE A 13 8.06 21.58 -25.35
C PHE A 13 8.93 21.38 -24.09
N ALA A 14 10.10 22.03 -24.01
CA ALA A 14 11.00 21.92 -22.85
C ALA A 14 10.36 22.39 -21.54
N ILE A 15 9.42 23.35 -21.60
CA ILE A 15 8.69 23.85 -20.43
C ILE A 15 7.48 22.97 -20.10
N THR A 16 6.83 22.37 -21.10
CA THR A 16 5.66 21.51 -20.91
C THR A 16 6.03 20.11 -20.40
N LEU A 17 7.16 19.57 -20.88
CA LEU A 17 7.61 18.21 -20.55
C LEU A 17 7.77 17.96 -19.03
N PRO A 18 8.38 18.86 -18.22
CA PRO A 18 8.45 18.71 -16.77
C PRO A 18 7.09 18.61 -16.08
N MET A 19 6.09 19.39 -16.52
CA MET A 19 4.74 19.33 -15.96
C MET A 19 4.09 17.96 -16.21
N ILE A 20 4.23 17.44 -17.43
CA ILE A 20 3.72 16.10 -17.79
C ILE A 20 4.47 15.02 -17.00
N ALA A 21 5.79 15.14 -16.89
CA ALA A 21 6.60 14.18 -16.13
C ALA A 21 6.17 14.13 -14.65
N LEU A 22 5.94 15.29 -14.02
CA LEU A 22 5.44 15.36 -12.64
C LEU A 22 4.04 14.74 -12.50
N ALA A 23 3.15 14.99 -13.46
CA ALA A 23 1.82 14.37 -13.46
C ALA A 23 1.91 12.83 -13.58
N LEU A 24 2.78 12.31 -14.46
CA LEU A 24 3.00 10.88 -14.62
C LEU A 24 3.59 10.25 -13.34
N LEU A 25 4.58 10.90 -12.72
CA LEU A 25 5.11 10.46 -11.44
C LEU A 25 4.02 10.41 -10.36
N GLY A 26 3.09 11.38 -10.36
CA GLY A 26 1.95 11.40 -9.45
C GLY A 26 1.03 10.19 -9.64
N VAL A 27 0.74 9.83 -10.89
CA VAL A 27 -0.06 8.63 -11.20
C VAL A 27 0.68 7.35 -10.78
N ILE A 28 1.98 7.25 -11.05
CA ILE A 28 2.80 6.11 -10.63
C ILE A 28 2.80 5.99 -9.11
N GLN A 29 2.92 7.11 -8.39
CA GLN A 29 2.86 7.12 -6.94
C GLN A 29 1.52 6.57 -6.42
N VAL A 30 0.40 7.04 -6.95
CA VAL A 30 -0.91 6.54 -6.54
C VAL A 30 -1.03 5.03 -6.83
N ALA A 31 -0.54 4.58 -7.99
CA ALA A 31 -0.55 3.16 -8.33
C ALA A 31 0.27 2.31 -7.35
N ALA A 32 1.44 2.80 -6.90
CA ALA A 32 2.27 2.14 -5.90
C ALA A 32 1.55 2.02 -4.55
N VAL A 33 0.93 3.11 -4.06
CA VAL A 33 0.15 3.11 -2.80
C VAL A 33 -1.00 2.11 -2.88
N VAL A 34 -1.71 2.06 -4.01
CA VAL A 34 -2.81 1.13 -4.21
C VAL A 34 -2.31 -0.32 -4.23
N ALA A 35 -1.16 -0.59 -4.86
CA ALA A 35 -0.57 -1.92 -4.86
C ALA A 35 -0.23 -2.38 -3.44
N ASP A 36 0.37 -1.53 -2.62
CA ASP A 36 0.66 -1.85 -1.22
C ASP A 36 -0.61 -2.04 -0.38
N GLN A 37 -1.63 -1.20 -0.61
CA GLN A 37 -2.91 -1.34 0.07
C GLN A 37 -3.56 -2.70 -0.24
N LEU A 38 -3.41 -3.21 -1.47
CA LEU A 38 -3.86 -4.55 -1.83
C LEU A 38 -3.10 -5.62 -1.05
N VAL A 39 -1.76 -5.50 -0.96
CA VAL A 39 -0.92 -6.43 -0.18
C VAL A 39 -1.35 -6.49 1.28
N VAL A 40 -1.53 -5.33 1.93
CA VAL A 40 -1.99 -5.22 3.33
C VAL A 40 -3.39 -5.84 3.50
N SER A 41 -4.31 -5.61 2.56
CA SER A 41 -5.66 -6.18 2.62
C SER A 41 -5.67 -7.71 2.49
N VAL A 42 -4.81 -8.27 1.63
CA VAL A 42 -4.66 -9.72 1.46
C VAL A 42 -4.02 -10.33 2.69
N ALA A 43 -2.98 -9.69 3.23
CA ALA A 43 -2.33 -10.14 4.45
C ALA A 43 -3.30 -10.21 5.63
N ALA A 44 -4.18 -9.21 5.80
CA ALA A 44 -5.21 -9.23 6.85
C ALA A 44 -6.17 -10.42 6.71
N ARG A 45 -6.62 -10.71 5.48
CA ARG A 45 -7.50 -11.86 5.21
C ARG A 45 -6.81 -13.20 5.48
N GLU A 46 -5.57 -13.34 5.07
CA GLU A 46 -4.80 -14.56 5.30
C GLU A 46 -4.47 -14.75 6.79
N GLY A 47 -4.16 -13.66 7.48
CA GLY A 47 -4.00 -13.64 8.94
C GLY A 47 -5.28 -14.07 9.66
N ALA A 48 -6.43 -13.55 9.24
CA ALA A 48 -7.72 -13.94 9.82
C ALA A 48 -8.01 -15.43 9.60
N ARG A 49 -7.79 -15.97 8.40
CA ARG A 49 -7.96 -17.40 8.10
C ARG A 49 -7.07 -18.31 8.94
N ALA A 50 -5.80 -17.96 9.06
CA ALA A 50 -4.88 -18.73 9.89
C ALA A 50 -5.30 -18.71 11.37
N ALA A 51 -5.88 -17.60 11.82
CA ALA A 51 -6.27 -17.42 13.20
C ALA A 51 -7.54 -18.19 13.60
N THR A 52 -8.48 -18.45 12.67
CA THR A 52 -9.76 -19.12 12.99
C THR A 52 -9.64 -20.55 13.46
N VAL A 53 -8.60 -21.27 13.00
CA VAL A 53 -8.37 -22.70 13.28
C VAL A 53 -7.22 -22.94 14.26
N ALA A 54 -6.55 -21.88 14.70
CA ALA A 54 -5.37 -22.00 15.54
C ALA A 54 -5.71 -21.95 17.03
N ALA A 55 -5.01 -22.78 17.82
CA ALA A 55 -5.06 -22.70 19.28
C ALA A 55 -4.54 -21.34 19.82
N SER A 56 -3.64 -20.68 19.07
CA SER A 56 -3.20 -19.31 19.34
C SER A 56 -3.47 -18.42 18.12
N PRO A 57 -4.65 -17.76 18.08
CA PRO A 57 -5.05 -16.88 16.97
C PRO A 57 -4.02 -15.80 16.64
N THR A 58 -3.44 -15.17 17.67
CA THR A 58 -2.49 -14.06 17.51
C THR A 58 -1.17 -14.51 16.88
N ALA A 59 -0.63 -15.66 17.30
CA ALA A 59 0.62 -16.17 16.74
C ALA A 59 0.42 -16.65 15.28
N ALA A 60 -0.70 -17.32 15.01
CA ALA A 60 -1.04 -17.77 13.67
C ALA A 60 -1.25 -16.60 12.70
N ALA A 61 -2.02 -15.57 13.11
CA ALA A 61 -2.21 -14.36 12.30
C ALA A 61 -0.87 -13.67 11.99
N ARG A 62 0.00 -13.47 12.99
CA ARG A 62 1.32 -12.83 12.80
C ARG A 62 2.21 -13.60 11.84
N SER A 63 2.30 -14.92 12.01
CA SER A 63 3.11 -15.76 11.12
C SER A 63 2.56 -15.79 9.68
N ALA A 64 1.24 -15.77 9.51
CA ALA A 64 0.62 -15.70 8.20
C ALA A 64 0.87 -14.36 7.51
N VAL A 65 0.68 -13.24 8.23
CA VAL A 65 0.94 -11.89 7.70
C VAL A 65 2.41 -11.69 7.36
N ALA A 66 3.34 -12.20 8.19
CA ALA A 66 4.78 -12.07 7.97
C ALA A 66 5.28 -12.74 6.68
N ARG A 67 4.52 -13.68 6.10
CA ARG A 67 4.82 -14.28 4.78
C ARG A 67 4.48 -13.35 3.62
N THR A 68 3.68 -12.33 3.86
CA THR A 68 3.16 -11.41 2.85
C THR A 68 3.77 -10.01 2.99
N THR A 69 3.94 -9.51 4.20
CA THR A 69 4.50 -8.18 4.46
C THR A 69 5.08 -8.06 5.87
N ASP A 70 6.01 -7.12 6.05
CA ASP A 70 6.66 -6.70 7.30
C ASP A 70 5.83 -5.71 8.14
N ALA A 71 4.50 -5.82 8.08
CA ALA A 71 3.59 -4.87 8.72
C ALA A 71 3.31 -5.19 10.20
N GLU A 72 2.87 -4.18 10.95
CA GLU A 72 2.39 -4.36 12.31
C GLU A 72 1.04 -5.10 12.29
N VAL A 73 0.84 -6.03 13.23
CA VAL A 73 -0.36 -6.87 13.30
C VAL A 73 -1.01 -6.78 14.67
N THR A 74 -2.26 -6.35 14.67
CA THR A 74 -3.15 -6.35 15.83
C THR A 74 -4.25 -7.38 15.63
N VAL A 75 -4.50 -8.20 16.64
CA VAL A 75 -5.53 -9.24 16.62
C VAL A 75 -6.49 -9.02 17.77
N ALA A 76 -7.78 -8.91 17.46
CA ALA A 76 -8.86 -8.85 18.43
C ALA A 76 -9.69 -10.12 18.33
N VAL A 77 -10.03 -10.71 19.48
CA VAL A 77 -10.91 -11.87 19.56
C VAL A 77 -12.09 -11.47 20.43
N ASP A 78 -13.30 -11.55 19.87
CA ASP A 78 -14.54 -11.13 20.52
C ASP A 78 -15.67 -12.10 20.21
N HIS A 79 -16.25 -12.74 21.24
CA HIS A 79 -17.40 -13.64 21.12
C HIS A 79 -17.32 -14.68 19.96
N GLY A 80 -16.14 -15.28 19.75
CA GLY A 80 -15.91 -16.24 18.68
C GLY A 80 -15.75 -15.62 17.28
N TRP A 81 -15.52 -14.31 17.19
CA TRP A 81 -15.06 -13.61 16.01
C TRP A 81 -13.61 -13.17 16.21
N ILE A 82 -12.81 -13.30 15.16
CA ILE A 82 -11.42 -12.88 15.15
C ILE A 82 -11.27 -11.79 14.10
N THR A 83 -10.82 -10.62 14.52
CA THR A 83 -10.47 -9.50 13.66
C THR A 83 -8.96 -9.35 13.63
N VAL A 84 -8.39 -9.42 12.44
CA VAL A 84 -6.97 -9.16 12.19
C VAL A 84 -6.85 -7.82 11.48
N MET A 85 -6.09 -6.91 12.08
CA MET A 85 -5.73 -5.61 11.54
C MET A 85 -4.24 -5.59 11.23
N VAL A 86 -3.90 -5.15 10.03
CA VAL A 86 -2.52 -5.05 9.53
C VAL A 86 -2.28 -3.59 9.19
N THR A 87 -1.25 -3.01 9.78
CA THR A 87 -0.88 -1.60 9.62
C THR A 87 0.54 -1.50 9.09
N LYS A 88 0.73 -0.80 7.97
CA LYS A 88 2.03 -0.58 7.35
C LYS A 88 2.24 0.90 7.10
N THR A 89 3.37 1.44 7.54
CA THR A 89 3.79 2.79 7.15
C THR A 89 4.77 2.66 6.00
N ASN A 90 4.40 3.16 4.82
CA ASN A 90 5.29 3.19 3.67
C ASN A 90 5.84 4.63 3.49
N PRO A 91 7.18 4.84 3.55
CA PRO A 91 7.80 6.07 3.12
C PRO A 91 7.83 6.12 1.59
N THR A 92 6.67 6.36 0.97
CA THR A 92 6.48 6.72 -0.44
C THR A 92 7.71 6.53 -1.38
N ASP A 93 7.75 5.43 -2.13
CA ASP A 93 8.93 5.01 -2.92
C ASP A 93 9.24 5.84 -4.19
N VAL A 94 8.36 6.73 -4.67
CA VAL A 94 8.60 7.47 -5.92
C VAL A 94 9.50 8.70 -5.68
N PRO A 95 10.65 8.81 -6.39
CA PRO A 95 11.55 9.96 -6.29
C PRO A 95 10.83 11.29 -6.57
N VAL A 96 11.27 12.37 -5.91
CA VAL A 96 10.66 13.72 -5.94
C VAL A 96 9.29 13.80 -5.26
N ILE A 97 8.39 12.83 -5.49
CA ILE A 97 7.04 12.86 -4.93
C ILE A 97 7.01 12.44 -3.45
N GLY A 98 7.80 11.44 -3.05
CA GLY A 98 7.88 11.04 -1.64
C GLY A 98 8.33 12.14 -0.71
N TYR A 99 9.15 13.07 -1.19
CA TYR A 99 9.57 14.24 -0.43
C TYR A 99 8.43 15.25 -0.20
N VAL A 100 7.45 15.31 -1.12
CA VAL A 100 6.35 16.28 -1.06
C VAL A 100 5.16 15.75 -0.25
N ILE A 101 4.87 14.46 -0.34
CA ILE A 101 3.67 13.85 0.26
C ILE A 101 3.94 13.28 1.67
N GLY A 102 5.17 12.84 1.95
CA GLY A 102 5.52 12.23 3.23
C GLY A 102 5.11 10.75 3.35
N GLU A 103 5.10 10.24 4.58
CA GLU A 103 4.76 8.84 4.87
C GLU A 103 3.26 8.59 4.75
N VAL A 104 2.89 7.42 4.19
CA VAL A 104 1.49 6.99 4.07
C VAL A 104 1.28 5.76 4.95
N THR A 105 0.31 5.86 5.87
CA THR A 105 -0.13 4.72 6.69
C THR A 105 -1.24 3.97 5.98
N LEU A 106 -0.99 2.70 5.72
CA LEU A 106 -1.90 1.75 5.09
C LEU A 106 -2.48 0.82 6.16
N VAL A 107 -3.79 0.62 6.12
CA VAL A 107 -4.49 -0.24 7.07
C VAL A 107 -5.40 -1.20 6.32
N GLY A 108 -5.28 -2.48 6.64
CA GLY A 108 -6.17 -3.53 6.17
C GLY A 108 -6.73 -4.31 7.34
N SER A 109 -8.01 -4.69 7.25
CA SER A 109 -8.67 -5.48 8.29
C SER A 109 -9.51 -6.59 7.71
N ALA A 110 -9.54 -7.74 8.36
CA ALA A 110 -10.45 -8.82 8.05
C ALA A 110 -10.99 -9.45 9.33
N THR A 111 -12.27 -9.81 9.32
CA THR A 111 -12.96 -10.43 10.45
C THR A 111 -13.53 -11.77 10.01
N MET A 112 -13.30 -12.83 10.78
CA MET A 112 -13.80 -14.18 10.52
C MET A 112 -14.28 -14.85 11.80
N LYS A 113 -15.22 -15.80 11.68
CA LYS A 113 -15.71 -16.58 12.81
C LYS A 113 -14.68 -17.66 13.19
N GLN A 114 -14.36 -17.77 14.47
CA GLN A 114 -13.53 -18.83 15.02
C GLN A 114 -14.24 -20.17 14.86
N GLU A 115 -13.54 -21.16 14.33
CA GLU A 115 -14.08 -22.52 14.24
C GLU A 115 -13.82 -23.24 15.57
N PRO A 116 -14.83 -23.92 16.14
CA PRO A 116 -14.62 -24.78 17.31
C PRO A 116 -13.63 -25.92 16.96
N PRO A 117 -12.76 -26.33 17.90
CA PRO A 117 -11.87 -27.47 17.70
C PRO A 117 -12.62 -28.80 17.54
#